data_AF-A0A2N1RD97-F1
#
_entry.id   AF-A0A2N1RD97-F1
#
_cell.length_a   1.000
_cell.length_b   1.000
_cell.length_c   1.000
_cell.angle_alpha   90.00
_cell.angle_beta   90.00
_cell.angle_gamma   90.00
#
_symmetry.space_group_name_H-M   'P 1'
#
loop_
_entity.id
_entity.type
_entity.pdbx_description
1 polymer ?
#
loop_
_entity_poly.entity_id
_entity_poly.type
_entity_poly.pdbx_seq_one_letter_code
_entity_poly.pdbx_strand_id
1 'polypeptide(L)'
;MSIKRKILLGYGIGYLLLCVVIVWGIVHIVQLGKATDAILSENYRSILAAENMIDALERQDSAVLLIIGGNRQIGIEQFREYEADFIEWLTRAKDNITIEGEAEVLATIETTYHTYRMRFAELTGEVISEQASDGFQRYTEDLYPLFLSVRTACIELRNLNQHTMYVASETAGKVAKQAIWSTCGAAGLALLVVTLLSLVTTERVVAPIRRFIQAAKQIASGDYDIERIERTGDELGELAQEFNKMAKQLANYRDMNIDQIVTERNKSETILASIEDGVIVCNPALRLVSANPAAKTLLALGQGEFTGVELHQILPMTKVQESMLMAITGSMTPELPLEQRIFSLEGSAQTKQILFSVSPVLGRDNHPTGAILLLRDVT
;
A
#
# COMPACT_ATOMS: atom_id res chain seq x y z
N MET A 1 -8.63 3.67 -21.16
CA MET A 1 -7.89 2.47 -20.69
C MET A 1 -8.47 2.08 -19.35
N SER A 2 -8.80 0.81 -19.13
CA SER A 2 -9.52 0.41 -17.92
C SER A 2 -8.74 0.71 -16.64
N ILE A 3 -9.45 1.09 -15.57
CA ILE A 3 -8.90 1.31 -14.22
C ILE A 3 -8.19 0.06 -13.75
N LYS A 4 -8.81 -1.11 -13.95
CA LYS A 4 -8.17 -2.39 -13.67
C LYS A 4 -6.80 -2.47 -14.34
N ARG A 5 -6.70 -2.14 -15.63
CA ARG A 5 -5.42 -2.20 -16.36
C ARG A 5 -4.43 -1.12 -15.91
N LYS A 6 -4.88 0.07 -15.52
CA LYS A 6 -4.02 1.12 -14.93
C LYS A 6 -3.40 0.67 -13.60
N ILE A 7 -4.21 0.11 -12.71
CA ILE A 7 -3.79 -0.42 -11.41
C ILE A 7 -2.81 -1.59 -11.60
N LEU A 8 -3.15 -2.53 -12.48
CA LEU A 8 -2.34 -3.72 -12.75
C LEU A 8 -1.01 -3.36 -13.41
N LEU A 9 -0.97 -2.35 -14.29
CA LEU A 9 0.29 -1.80 -14.82
C LEU A 9 1.13 -1.12 -13.73
N GLY A 10 0.51 -0.30 -12.87
CA GLY A 10 1.22 0.37 -11.78
C GLY A 10 1.88 -0.62 -10.82
N TYR A 11 1.11 -1.57 -10.28
CA TYR A 11 1.67 -2.61 -9.40
C TYR A 11 2.60 -3.57 -10.16
N GLY A 12 2.28 -3.90 -11.41
CA GLY A 12 3.11 -4.77 -12.26
C GLY A 12 4.51 -4.20 -12.49
N ILE A 13 4.63 -2.88 -12.73
CA ILE A 13 5.92 -2.19 -12.84
C ILE A 13 6.69 -2.28 -11.52
N GLY A 14 6.01 -2.08 -10.38
CA GLY A 14 6.63 -2.21 -9.06
C GLY A 14 7.18 -3.62 -8.80
N TYR A 15 6.39 -4.66 -9.09
CA TYR A 15 6.84 -6.04 -8.97
C TYR A 15 7.99 -6.37 -9.91
N LEU A 16 7.93 -5.89 -11.16
CA LEU A 16 9.01 -6.11 -12.13
C LEU A 16 10.31 -5.46 -11.67
N LEU A 17 10.27 -4.23 -11.16
CA LEU A 17 11.44 -3.56 -10.59
C LEU A 17 12.01 -4.33 -9.40
N LEU A 18 11.15 -4.84 -8.52
CA LEU A 18 11.57 -5.64 -7.38
C LEU A 18 12.25 -6.95 -7.83
N CYS A 19 11.70 -7.64 -8.82
CA CYS A 19 12.34 -8.82 -9.42
C CYS A 19 13.70 -8.47 -10.03
N VAL A 20 13.83 -7.34 -10.74
CA VAL A 20 15.11 -6.89 -11.30
C VAL A 20 16.14 -6.65 -10.19
N VAL A 21 15.77 -5.97 -9.10
CA VAL A 21 16.67 -5.73 -7.96
C VAL A 21 17.11 -7.04 -7.30
N ILE A 22 16.20 -8.00 -7.14
CA ILE A 22 16.53 -9.32 -6.57
C ILE A 22 17.51 -10.08 -7.48
N VAL A 23 17.20 -10.18 -8.79
CA VAL A 23 18.06 -10.87 -9.76
C VAL A 23 19.44 -10.20 -9.81
N TRP A 24 19.47 -8.86 -9.83
CA TRP A 24 20.69 -8.06 -9.78
C TRP A 24 21.52 -8.42 -8.54
N GLY A 25 20.91 -8.43 -7.36
CA GLY A 25 21.58 -8.78 -6.10
C GLY A 25 22.14 -10.21 -6.11
N ILE A 26 21.35 -11.18 -6.57
CA ILE A 26 21.77 -12.59 -6.67
C ILE A 26 22.97 -12.73 -7.59
N VAL A 27 22.95 -12.11 -8.78
CA VAL A 27 24.05 -12.18 -9.76
C VAL A 27 25.34 -11.66 -9.14
N HIS A 28 25.30 -10.52 -8.44
CA HIS A 28 26.49 -9.97 -7.79
C HIS A 28 27.02 -10.84 -6.65
N ILE A 29 26.15 -11.44 -5.82
CA ILE A 29 26.57 -12.35 -4.75
C ILE A 29 27.24 -13.59 -5.34
N VAL A 30 26.67 -14.18 -6.38
CA VAL A 30 27.23 -15.38 -7.04
C VAL A 30 28.56 -15.08 -7.73
N GLN A 31 28.68 -13.93 -8.40
CA GLN A 31 29.94 -13.51 -9.03
C GLN A 31 31.05 -13.30 -7.99
N LEU A 32 30.72 -12.68 -6.86
CA LEU A 32 31.67 -12.46 -5.77
C LEU A 32 32.15 -13.78 -5.18
N GLY A 33 31.25 -14.74 -4.93
CA GLY A 33 31.61 -16.05 -4.38
C GLY A 33 32.56 -16.85 -5.26
N LYS A 34 32.27 -16.96 -6.56
CA LYS A 34 33.09 -17.75 -7.50
C LYS A 34 34.51 -17.21 -7.68
N ALA A 35 34.66 -15.88 -7.75
CA ALA A 35 35.96 -15.25 -7.92
C ALA A 35 36.84 -15.36 -6.66
N THR A 36 36.20 -15.39 -5.48
CA THR A 36 36.87 -15.44 -4.19
C THR A 36 37.33 -16.87 -3.88
N ASP A 37 36.47 -17.88 -4.02
CA ASP A 37 36.79 -19.26 -3.60
C ASP A 37 37.90 -19.91 -4.42
N ALA A 38 37.92 -19.72 -5.74
CA ALA A 38 38.91 -20.37 -6.60
C ALA A 38 40.33 -19.83 -6.35
N ILE A 39 40.48 -18.50 -6.40
CA ILE A 39 41.81 -17.85 -6.29
C ILE A 39 42.38 -17.98 -4.87
N LEU A 40 41.55 -17.84 -3.82
CA LEU A 40 42.03 -17.97 -2.44
C LEU A 40 42.39 -19.41 -2.09
N SER A 41 41.60 -20.39 -2.53
CA SER A 41 41.89 -21.79 -2.21
C SER A 41 43.14 -22.30 -2.93
N GLU A 42 43.32 -21.92 -4.20
CA GLU A 42 44.49 -22.32 -5.00
C GLU A 42 45.78 -21.72 -4.45
N ASN A 43 45.81 -20.40 -4.20
CA ASN A 43 47.01 -19.73 -3.66
C ASN A 43 47.37 -20.22 -2.25
N TYR A 44 46.36 -20.55 -1.44
CA TYR A 44 46.58 -21.10 -0.10
C TYR A 44 47.26 -22.48 -0.14
N ARG A 45 46.96 -23.32 -1.14
CA ARG A 45 47.62 -24.62 -1.31
C ARG A 45 49.11 -24.46 -1.66
N SER A 46 49.45 -23.54 -2.55
CA SER A 46 50.84 -23.23 -2.89
C SER A 46 51.62 -22.65 -1.69
N ILE A 47 50.99 -21.79 -0.89
CA ILE A 47 51.55 -21.28 0.38
C ILE A 47 51.86 -22.43 1.35
N LEU A 48 50.89 -23.33 1.55
CA LEU A 48 51.03 -24.46 2.45
C LEU A 48 52.13 -25.42 1.99
N ALA A 49 52.20 -25.69 0.68
CA ALA A 49 53.26 -26.52 0.12
C ALA A 49 54.65 -25.90 0.32
N ALA A 50 54.79 -24.59 0.09
CA ALA A 50 56.04 -23.87 0.35
C ALA A 50 56.46 -23.91 1.82
N GLU A 51 55.52 -23.76 2.75
CA GLU A 51 55.78 -23.84 4.20
C GLU A 51 56.25 -25.23 4.62
N ASN A 52 55.56 -26.29 4.20
CA ASN A 52 55.97 -27.66 4.52
C ASN A 52 57.28 -28.07 3.85
N MET A 53 57.58 -27.55 2.64
CA MET A 53 58.90 -27.73 2.01
C MET A 53 60.01 -27.06 2.84
N ILE A 54 59.78 -25.85 3.38
CA ILE A 54 60.74 -25.19 4.26
C ILE A 54 60.95 -26.01 5.52
N ASP A 55 59.89 -26.46 6.17
CA ASP A 55 59.96 -27.27 7.39
C ASP A 55 60.74 -28.57 7.16
N ALA A 56 60.41 -29.31 6.09
CA ALA A 56 61.12 -30.53 5.73
C ALA A 56 62.61 -30.27 5.45
N LEU A 57 62.92 -29.20 4.71
CA LEU A 57 64.29 -28.82 4.41
C LEU A 57 65.09 -28.43 5.66
N GLU A 58 64.50 -27.69 6.60
CA GLU A 58 65.14 -27.33 7.88
C GLU A 58 65.37 -28.57 8.78
N ARG A 59 64.49 -29.57 8.69
CA ARG A 59 64.69 -30.88 9.36
C ARG A 59 65.76 -31.71 8.69
N GLN A 60 65.90 -31.65 7.37
CA GLN A 60 67.00 -32.28 6.62
C GLN A 60 68.34 -31.64 6.98
N ASP A 61 68.41 -30.31 7.07
CA ASP A 61 69.61 -29.59 7.49
C ASP A 61 70.07 -29.99 8.90
N SER A 62 69.12 -30.07 9.84
CA SER A 62 69.36 -30.61 11.18
C SER A 62 69.91 -32.03 11.15
N ALA A 63 69.42 -32.86 10.22
CA ALA A 63 69.86 -34.24 10.05
C ALA A 63 71.31 -34.33 9.53
N VAL A 64 71.72 -33.42 8.63
CA VAL A 64 73.12 -33.27 8.19
C VAL A 64 74.02 -32.96 9.39
N LEU A 65 73.61 -32.04 10.25
CA LEU A 65 74.36 -31.69 11.47
C LEU A 65 74.46 -32.86 12.46
N LEU A 66 73.42 -33.68 12.61
CA LEU A 66 73.48 -34.89 13.43
C LEU A 66 74.51 -35.91 12.90
N ILE A 67 74.62 -36.06 11.58
CA ILE A 67 75.60 -36.93 10.94
C ILE A 67 77.02 -36.43 11.24
N ILE A 68 77.26 -35.12 11.07
CA ILE A 68 78.56 -34.49 11.36
C ILE A 68 78.88 -34.59 12.86
N GLY A 69 77.87 -34.49 13.72
CA GLY A 69 77.97 -34.65 15.18
C GLY A 69 78.12 -36.11 15.66
N GLY A 70 78.24 -37.08 14.76
CA GLY A 70 78.49 -38.49 15.08
C GLY A 70 77.24 -39.37 15.23
N ASN A 71 76.03 -38.79 15.25
CA ASN A 71 74.76 -39.53 15.33
C ASN A 71 74.27 -39.95 13.93
N ARG A 72 75.11 -40.69 13.21
CA ARG A 72 74.95 -40.97 11.78
C ARG A 72 73.65 -41.71 11.42
N GLN A 73 73.30 -42.75 12.16
CA GLN A 73 72.10 -43.54 11.87
C GLN A 73 70.84 -42.68 11.97
N ILE A 74 70.73 -41.94 13.09
CA ILE A 74 69.59 -41.06 13.36
C ILE A 74 69.49 -39.97 12.29
N GLY A 75 70.61 -39.36 11.91
CA GLY A 75 70.60 -38.32 10.87
C GLY A 75 70.27 -38.86 9.47
N ILE A 76 70.73 -40.06 9.09
CA ILE A 76 70.36 -40.66 7.79
C ILE A 76 68.88 -41.01 7.74
N GLU A 77 68.34 -41.61 8.81
CA GLU A 77 66.92 -41.94 8.91
C GLU A 77 66.05 -40.68 8.83
N GLN A 78 66.38 -39.65 9.63
CA GLN A 78 65.67 -38.38 9.62
C GLN A 78 65.75 -37.70 8.24
N PHE A 79 66.93 -37.67 7.60
CA PHE A 79 67.05 -37.03 6.29
C PHE A 79 66.13 -37.68 5.25
N ARG A 80 66.05 -39.01 5.23
CA ARG A 80 65.21 -39.78 4.29
C ARG A 80 63.72 -39.62 4.55
N GLU A 81 63.32 -39.52 5.81
CA GLU A 81 61.93 -39.25 6.20
C GLU A 81 61.49 -37.90 5.61
N TYR A 82 62.24 -36.83 5.91
CA TYR A 82 61.90 -35.49 5.42
C TYR A 82 62.20 -35.27 3.93
N GLU A 83 63.00 -36.15 3.31
CA GLU A 83 63.17 -36.19 1.84
C GLU A 83 61.87 -36.60 1.15
N ALA A 84 61.18 -37.62 1.69
CA ALA A 84 59.89 -38.04 1.18
C ALA A 84 58.85 -36.92 1.33
N ASP A 85 58.80 -36.28 2.50
CA ASP A 85 57.89 -35.16 2.77
C ASP A 85 58.14 -33.98 1.81
N PHE A 86 59.39 -33.59 1.62
CA PHE A 86 59.74 -32.49 0.72
C PHE A 86 59.29 -32.79 -0.72
N ILE A 87 59.56 -33.99 -1.22
CA ILE A 87 59.19 -34.41 -2.58
C ILE A 87 57.66 -34.45 -2.74
N GLU A 88 56.94 -34.92 -1.72
CA GLU A 88 55.48 -34.93 -1.74
C GLU A 88 54.93 -33.51 -1.87
N TRP A 89 55.39 -32.57 -1.05
CA TRP A 89 54.93 -31.18 -1.09
C TRP A 89 55.36 -30.44 -2.35
N LEU A 90 56.56 -30.71 -2.86
CA LEU A 90 57.01 -30.19 -4.16
C LEU A 90 56.10 -30.68 -5.29
N THR A 91 55.73 -31.96 -5.28
CA THR A 91 54.81 -32.53 -6.28
C THR A 91 53.44 -31.86 -6.21
N ARG A 92 52.89 -31.69 -4.99
CA ARG A 92 51.61 -30.98 -4.78
C ARG A 92 51.66 -29.54 -5.28
N ALA A 93 52.78 -28.84 -5.10
CA ALA A 93 52.95 -27.48 -5.61
C ALA A 93 53.02 -27.47 -7.15
N LYS A 94 53.74 -28.42 -7.75
CA LYS A 94 53.83 -28.56 -9.23
C LYS A 94 52.49 -28.91 -9.88
N ASP A 95 51.64 -29.67 -9.20
CA ASP A 95 50.29 -30.00 -9.68
C ASP A 95 49.28 -28.84 -9.51
N ASN A 96 49.68 -27.77 -8.81
CA ASN A 96 48.83 -26.62 -8.48
C ASN A 96 49.46 -25.30 -8.95
N ILE A 97 50.06 -25.29 -10.15
CA ILE A 97 50.56 -24.06 -10.77
C ILE A 97 49.37 -23.27 -11.31
N THR A 98 49.08 -22.13 -10.70
CA THR A 98 47.92 -21.28 -11.02
C THR A 98 48.30 -19.84 -11.34
N ILE A 99 49.48 -19.38 -10.92
CA ILE A 99 49.94 -17.99 -11.12
C ILE A 99 51.20 -17.93 -12.01
N GLU A 100 51.31 -16.86 -12.78
CA GLU A 100 52.52 -16.55 -13.56
C GLU A 100 53.75 -16.40 -12.65
N GLY A 101 54.86 -17.04 -13.03
CA GLY A 101 56.11 -17.08 -12.25
C GLY A 101 56.24 -18.26 -11.30
N GLU A 102 55.16 -18.93 -10.89
CA GLU A 102 55.25 -20.11 -10.01
C GLU A 102 56.07 -21.25 -10.63
N ALA A 103 55.86 -21.50 -11.93
CA ALA A 103 56.55 -22.57 -12.64
C ALA A 103 58.08 -22.37 -12.65
N GLU A 104 58.54 -21.13 -12.77
CA GLU A 104 59.97 -20.78 -12.80
C GLU A 104 60.61 -20.96 -11.41
N VAL A 105 59.91 -20.53 -10.36
CA VAL A 105 60.35 -20.72 -8.98
C VAL A 105 60.37 -22.21 -8.63
N LEU A 106 59.34 -22.97 -9.00
CA LEU A 106 59.28 -24.41 -8.76
C LEU A 106 60.38 -25.19 -9.51
N ALA A 107 60.68 -24.80 -10.75
CA ALA A 107 61.81 -25.38 -11.49
C ALA A 107 63.16 -25.08 -10.81
N THR A 108 63.31 -23.89 -10.23
CA THR A 108 64.49 -23.50 -9.45
C THR A 108 64.60 -24.32 -8.16
N ILE A 109 63.50 -24.50 -7.43
CA ILE A 109 63.43 -25.35 -6.24
C ILE A 109 63.83 -26.78 -6.60
N GLU A 110 63.23 -27.36 -7.63
CA GLU A 110 63.48 -28.74 -8.06
C GLU A 110 64.95 -28.96 -8.44
N THR A 111 65.52 -28.08 -9.27
CA THR A 111 66.91 -28.20 -9.74
C THR A 111 67.92 -28.03 -8.61
N THR A 112 67.71 -27.03 -7.75
CA THR A 112 68.60 -26.75 -6.63
C THR A 112 68.50 -27.84 -5.56
N TYR A 113 67.29 -28.33 -5.29
CA TYR A 113 67.07 -29.42 -4.34
C TYR A 113 67.65 -30.74 -4.82
N HIS A 114 67.54 -31.06 -6.11
CA HIS A 114 68.22 -32.21 -6.69
C HIS A 114 69.74 -32.13 -6.47
N THR A 115 70.33 -30.95 -6.66
CA THR A 115 71.76 -30.71 -6.42
C THR A 115 72.12 -30.86 -4.93
N TYR A 116 71.28 -30.34 -4.03
CA TYR A 116 71.43 -30.50 -2.58
C TYR A 116 71.47 -31.99 -2.17
N ARG A 117 70.54 -32.80 -2.70
CA ARG A 117 70.50 -34.26 -2.44
C ARG A 117 71.74 -35.00 -2.96
N MET A 118 72.23 -34.63 -4.14
CA MET A 118 73.45 -35.21 -4.71
C MET A 118 74.67 -34.92 -3.82
N ARG A 119 74.84 -33.66 -3.38
CA ARG A 119 75.93 -33.29 -2.44
C ARG A 119 75.80 -33.97 -1.08
N PHE A 120 74.59 -34.17 -0.60
CA PHE A 120 74.34 -34.94 0.62
C PHE A 120 74.76 -36.41 0.48
N ALA A 121 74.46 -37.04 -0.65
CA ALA A 121 74.87 -38.42 -0.93
C ALA A 121 76.41 -38.55 -0.99
N GLU A 122 77.11 -37.57 -1.57
CA GLU A 122 78.58 -37.51 -1.57
C GLU A 122 79.14 -37.37 -0.15
N LEU A 123 78.61 -36.42 0.65
CA LEU A 123 79.02 -36.24 2.05
C LEU A 123 78.83 -37.53 2.86
N THR A 124 77.67 -38.17 2.76
CA THR A 124 77.35 -39.37 3.53
C THR A 124 78.08 -40.62 3.04
N GLY A 125 78.45 -40.68 1.75
CA GLY A 125 79.29 -41.73 1.17
C GLY A 125 80.74 -41.65 1.63
N GLU A 126 81.30 -40.44 1.72
CA GLU A 126 82.69 -40.22 2.13
C GLU A 126 82.90 -40.26 3.65
N VAL A 127 81.92 -39.82 4.43
CA VAL A 127 81.91 -39.92 5.91
C VAL A 127 81.90 -41.39 6.39
N ILE A 128 81.61 -42.37 5.52
CA ILE A 128 81.76 -43.81 5.80
C ILE A 128 83.24 -44.23 5.84
N SER A 129 84.12 -43.52 5.13
CA SER A 129 85.57 -43.72 5.24
C SER A 129 86.10 -42.96 6.46
N GLU A 130 86.90 -43.59 7.32
CA GLU A 130 87.44 -43.05 8.59
C GLU A 130 88.37 -41.81 8.45
N GLN A 131 88.29 -41.05 7.34
CA GLN A 131 89.12 -39.88 7.01
C GLN A 131 88.42 -38.53 7.17
N ALA A 132 87.21 -38.49 7.73
CA ALA A 132 86.41 -37.26 7.79
C ALA A 132 86.78 -36.33 8.97
N SER A 133 87.95 -35.68 8.91
CA SER A 133 88.29 -34.55 9.80
C SER A 133 87.64 -33.22 9.36
N ASP A 134 86.89 -33.21 8.26
CA ASP A 134 86.48 -32.00 7.55
C ASP A 134 84.96 -31.90 7.23
N GLY A 135 84.13 -32.74 7.87
CA GLY A 135 82.69 -32.81 7.56
C GLY A 135 81.94 -31.49 7.76
N PHE A 136 82.36 -30.68 8.73
CA PHE A 136 81.78 -29.36 8.98
C PHE A 136 82.15 -28.34 7.90
N GLN A 137 83.40 -28.34 7.42
CA GLN A 137 83.84 -27.41 6.37
C GLN A 137 83.08 -27.66 5.06
N ARG A 138 82.99 -28.92 4.64
CA ARG A 138 82.20 -29.31 3.45
C ARG A 138 80.72 -28.98 3.59
N TYR A 139 80.16 -29.16 4.79
CA TYR A 139 78.81 -28.69 5.04
C TYR A 139 78.68 -27.18 4.80
N THR A 140 79.59 -26.37 5.34
CA THR A 140 79.54 -24.92 5.19
C THR A 140 79.81 -24.43 3.77
N GLU A 141 80.68 -25.10 3.01
CA GLU A 141 81.08 -24.69 1.66
C GLU A 141 80.16 -25.24 0.56
N ASP A 142 79.66 -26.47 0.69
CA ASP A 142 78.93 -27.16 -0.38
C ASP A 142 77.42 -27.27 -0.12
N LEU A 143 77.00 -27.69 1.08
CA LEU A 143 75.60 -28.01 1.38
C LEU A 143 74.81 -26.80 1.88
N TYR A 144 75.39 -26.01 2.77
CA TYR A 144 74.72 -24.87 3.39
C TYR A 144 74.29 -23.79 2.37
N PRO A 145 75.08 -23.44 1.34
CA PRO A 145 74.63 -22.52 0.30
C PRO A 145 73.45 -23.07 -0.52
N LEU A 146 73.44 -24.38 -0.80
CA LEU A 146 72.34 -25.04 -1.50
C LEU A 146 71.07 -25.06 -0.63
N PHE A 147 71.19 -25.37 0.66
CA PHE A 147 70.10 -25.25 1.63
C PHE A 147 69.49 -23.84 1.62
N LEU A 148 70.33 -22.80 1.75
CA LEU A 148 69.88 -21.41 1.72
C LEU A 148 69.21 -21.05 0.39
N SER A 149 69.70 -21.57 -0.73
CA SER A 149 69.13 -21.31 -2.05
C SER A 149 67.75 -21.97 -2.21
N VAL A 150 67.58 -23.24 -1.81
CA VAL A 150 66.27 -23.91 -1.82
C VAL A 150 65.29 -23.19 -0.87
N ARG A 151 65.75 -22.87 0.36
CA ARG A 151 64.94 -22.15 1.34
C ARG A 151 64.47 -20.80 0.83
N THR A 152 65.37 -20.02 0.22
CA THR A 152 65.04 -18.72 -0.38
C THR A 152 64.00 -18.88 -1.50
N ALA A 153 64.16 -19.88 -2.37
CA ALA A 153 63.21 -20.13 -3.46
C ALA A 153 61.83 -20.56 -2.93
N CYS A 154 61.75 -21.37 -1.86
CA CYS A 154 60.48 -21.69 -1.21
C CYS A 154 59.83 -20.44 -0.56
N ILE A 155 60.63 -19.57 0.06
CA ILE A 155 60.13 -18.29 0.60
C ILE A 155 59.60 -17.40 -0.52
N GLU A 156 60.28 -17.36 -1.67
CA GLU A 156 59.83 -16.63 -2.86
C GLU A 156 58.49 -17.16 -3.37
N LEU A 157 58.35 -18.49 -3.52
CA LEU A 157 57.09 -19.13 -3.91
C LEU A 157 55.94 -18.75 -2.96
N ARG A 158 56.20 -18.80 -1.65
CA ARG A 158 55.24 -18.40 -0.61
C ARG A 158 54.84 -16.93 -0.74
N ASN A 159 55.83 -16.03 -0.87
CA ASN A 159 55.58 -14.59 -0.94
C ASN A 159 54.82 -14.20 -2.22
N LEU A 160 55.14 -14.83 -3.36
CA LEU A 160 54.43 -14.64 -4.63
C LEU A 160 52.94 -14.96 -4.48
N ASN A 161 52.63 -16.10 -3.86
CA ASN A 161 51.27 -16.51 -3.59
C ASN A 161 50.56 -15.65 -2.55
N GLN A 162 51.24 -15.28 -1.46
CA GLN A 162 50.69 -14.40 -0.43
C GLN A 162 50.32 -13.02 -0.98
N HIS A 163 51.19 -12.44 -1.82
CA HIS A 163 50.93 -11.16 -2.47
C HIS A 163 49.73 -11.25 -3.41
N THR A 164 49.67 -12.29 -4.24
CA THR A 164 48.55 -12.51 -5.17
C THR A 164 47.23 -12.71 -4.42
N MET A 165 47.25 -13.49 -3.33
CA MET A 165 46.09 -13.68 -2.45
C MET A 165 45.63 -12.36 -1.80
N TYR A 166 46.56 -11.51 -1.36
CA TYR A 166 46.23 -10.21 -0.77
C TYR A 166 45.55 -9.27 -1.78
N VAL A 167 46.11 -9.16 -3.00
CA VAL A 167 45.52 -8.34 -4.08
C VAL A 167 44.14 -8.88 -4.49
N ALA A 168 43.98 -10.21 -4.59
CA ALA A 168 42.70 -10.85 -4.87
C ALA A 168 41.66 -10.53 -3.78
N SER A 169 42.05 -10.57 -2.49
CA SER A 169 41.18 -10.21 -1.37
C SER A 169 40.78 -8.72 -1.40
N GLU A 170 41.72 -7.82 -1.68
CA GLU A 170 41.44 -6.38 -1.76
C GLU A 170 40.49 -6.05 -2.92
N THR A 171 40.70 -6.66 -4.09
CA THR A 171 39.84 -6.49 -5.26
C THR A 171 38.44 -7.07 -5.01
N ALA A 172 38.32 -8.25 -4.40
CA ALA A 172 37.05 -8.81 -3.96
C ALA A 172 36.31 -7.86 -3.00
N GLY A 173 37.03 -7.25 -2.05
CA GLY A 173 36.47 -6.25 -1.14
C GLY A 173 35.94 -5.00 -1.87
N LYS A 174 36.65 -4.50 -2.89
CA LYS A 174 36.20 -3.36 -3.72
C LYS A 174 34.96 -3.72 -4.55
N VAL A 175 34.97 -4.89 -5.20
CA VAL A 175 33.82 -5.40 -5.98
C VAL A 175 32.59 -5.58 -5.07
N ALA A 176 32.77 -6.11 -3.86
CA ALA A 176 31.70 -6.24 -2.87
C ALA A 176 31.10 -4.88 -2.49
N LYS A 177 31.94 -3.88 -2.19
CA LYS A 177 31.46 -2.52 -1.90
C LYS A 177 30.70 -1.92 -3.07
N GLN A 178 31.20 -2.07 -4.30
CA GLN A 178 30.52 -1.58 -5.50
C GLN A 178 29.17 -2.29 -5.73
N ALA A 179 29.10 -3.60 -5.50
CA ALA A 179 27.86 -4.37 -5.55
C ALA A 179 26.84 -3.89 -4.52
N ILE A 180 27.27 -3.60 -3.29
CA ILE A 180 26.41 -3.05 -2.23
C ILE A 180 25.85 -1.69 -2.66
N TRP A 181 26.70 -0.74 -3.05
CA TRP A 181 26.25 0.60 -3.43
C TRP A 181 25.35 0.61 -4.67
N SER A 182 25.66 -0.20 -5.69
CA SER A 182 24.79 -0.35 -6.88
C SER A 182 23.45 -0.98 -6.54
N THR A 183 23.42 -2.01 -5.68
CA THR A 183 22.17 -2.63 -5.22
C THR A 183 21.34 -1.66 -4.37
N CYS A 184 21.96 -0.92 -3.45
CA CYS A 184 21.28 0.12 -2.68
C CYS A 184 20.71 1.23 -3.59
N GLY A 185 21.47 1.67 -4.59
CA GLY A 185 21.01 2.64 -5.58
C GLY A 185 19.82 2.14 -6.38
N ALA A 186 19.88 0.90 -6.89
CA ALA A 186 18.80 0.26 -7.64
C ALA A 186 17.54 0.08 -6.77
N ALA A 187 17.69 -0.37 -5.52
CA ALA A 187 16.59 -0.51 -4.57
C ALA A 187 15.96 0.84 -4.21
N GLY A 188 16.77 1.87 -3.98
CA GLY A 188 16.31 3.24 -3.73
C GLY A 188 15.52 3.82 -4.91
N LEU A 189 16.02 3.63 -6.13
CA LEU A 189 15.32 4.05 -7.35
C LEU A 189 13.99 3.29 -7.52
N ALA A 190 13.98 1.98 -7.31
CA ALA A 190 12.76 1.18 -7.36
C ALA A 190 11.73 1.66 -6.33
N LEU A 191 12.16 1.97 -5.10
CA LEU A 191 11.30 2.51 -4.04
C LEU A 191 10.72 3.87 -4.42
N LEU A 192 11.53 4.76 -5.00
CA LEU A 192 11.06 6.07 -5.50
C LEU A 192 9.99 5.91 -6.57
N VAL A 193 10.20 5.02 -7.55
CA VAL A 193 9.23 4.76 -8.62
C VAL A 193 7.93 4.19 -8.07
N VAL A 194 7.99 3.23 -7.15
CA VAL A 194 6.80 2.65 -6.50
C VAL A 194 6.05 3.71 -5.69
N THR A 195 6.77 4.56 -4.97
CA THR A 195 6.17 5.66 -4.20
C THR A 195 5.44 6.64 -5.12
N LEU A 196 6.07 7.03 -6.23
CA LEU A 196 5.47 7.93 -7.21
C LEU A 196 4.22 7.32 -7.87
N LEU A 197 4.28 6.03 -8.23
CA LEU A 197 3.11 5.29 -8.75
C LEU A 197 1.97 5.21 -7.72
N SER A 198 2.28 5.05 -6.44
CA SER A 198 1.30 5.04 -5.34
C SER A 198 0.60 6.39 -5.19
N LEU A 199 1.34 7.49 -5.25
CA LEU A 199 0.78 8.86 -5.21
C LEU A 199 -0.15 9.10 -6.40
N VAL A 200 0.29 8.77 -7.61
CA VAL A 200 -0.53 8.89 -8.83
C VAL A 200 -1.82 8.06 -8.73
N THR A 201 -1.73 6.83 -8.20
CA THR A 201 -2.90 5.96 -8.02
C THR A 201 -3.89 6.55 -7.00
N THR A 202 -3.38 7.15 -5.93
CA THR A 202 -4.19 7.80 -4.91
C THR A 202 -4.99 8.97 -5.51
N GLU A 203 -4.35 9.84 -6.28
CA GLU A 203 -5.04 10.97 -6.93
C GLU A 203 -6.00 10.54 -8.05
N ARG A 204 -5.65 9.53 -8.84
CA ARG A 204 -6.43 9.14 -10.03
C ARG A 204 -7.55 8.14 -9.77
N VAL A 205 -7.50 7.41 -8.65
CA VAL A 205 -8.49 6.36 -8.33
C VAL A 205 -9.16 6.64 -6.99
N VAL A 206 -8.37 6.84 -5.93
CA VAL A 206 -8.92 6.95 -4.57
C VAL A 206 -9.66 8.27 -4.37
N ALA A 207 -9.12 9.39 -4.88
CA ALA A 207 -9.76 10.70 -4.72
C ALA A 207 -11.14 10.79 -5.43
N PRO A 208 -11.32 10.36 -6.70
CA PRO A 208 -12.64 10.31 -7.33
C PRO A 208 -13.63 9.44 -6.55
N ILE A 209 -13.23 8.26 -6.08
CA ILE A 209 -14.10 7.37 -5.29
C ILE A 209 -14.58 8.08 -4.01
N ARG A 210 -13.71 8.84 -3.33
CA ARG A 210 -14.11 9.64 -2.16
C ARG A 210 -15.15 10.71 -2.53
N ARG A 211 -15.03 11.36 -3.68
CA ARG A 211 -16.04 12.33 -4.17
C ARG A 211 -17.40 11.65 -4.40
N PHE A 212 -17.43 10.47 -5.01
CA PHE A 212 -18.68 9.69 -5.16
C PHE A 212 -19.31 9.36 -3.80
N ILE A 213 -18.51 8.93 -2.82
CA ILE A 213 -19.01 8.63 -1.47
C ILE A 213 -19.63 9.87 -0.81
N GLN A 214 -19.01 11.05 -0.97
CA GLN A 214 -19.53 12.30 -0.42
C GLN A 214 -20.83 12.73 -1.12
N ALA A 215 -20.86 12.71 -2.45
CA ALA A 215 -22.05 13.05 -3.23
C ALA A 215 -23.22 12.10 -2.93
N ALA A 216 -22.96 10.80 -2.79
CA ALA A 216 -23.98 9.83 -2.42
C ALA A 216 -24.57 10.10 -1.02
N LYS A 217 -23.74 10.55 -0.06
CA LYS A 217 -24.21 10.96 1.27
C LYS A 217 -25.10 12.21 1.23
N GLN A 218 -24.78 13.18 0.37
CA GLN A 218 -25.60 14.39 0.18
C GLN A 218 -26.98 14.02 -0.38
N ILE A 219 -27.02 13.21 -1.45
CA ILE A 219 -28.28 12.70 -2.01
C ILE A 219 -29.09 11.95 -0.95
N ALA A 220 -28.46 11.10 -0.14
CA ALA A 220 -29.14 10.36 0.92
C ALA A 220 -29.74 11.26 2.01
N SER A 221 -29.18 12.46 2.21
CA SER A 221 -29.74 13.47 3.12
C SER A 221 -30.85 14.33 2.51
N GLY A 222 -31.24 14.08 1.25
CA GLY A 222 -32.28 14.83 0.55
C GLY A 222 -31.76 16.09 -0.17
N ASP A 223 -30.45 16.30 -0.17
CA ASP A 223 -29.78 17.35 -0.95
C ASP A 223 -29.41 16.79 -2.33
N TYR A 224 -30.18 17.17 -3.34
CA TYR A 224 -30.02 16.69 -4.72
C TYR A 224 -29.25 17.69 -5.60
N ASP A 225 -28.93 18.88 -5.09
CA ASP A 225 -28.16 19.90 -5.83
C ASP A 225 -26.66 19.68 -5.63
N ILE A 226 -26.22 18.48 -5.99
CA ILE A 226 -24.83 18.07 -5.83
C ILE A 226 -23.95 18.57 -6.99
N GLU A 227 -22.70 18.89 -6.67
CA GLU A 227 -21.72 19.27 -7.70
C GLU A 227 -21.47 18.10 -8.65
N ARG A 228 -21.47 18.38 -9.95
CA ARG A 228 -21.35 17.35 -10.99
C ARG A 228 -19.98 16.68 -10.93
N ILE A 229 -19.97 15.37 -10.71
CA ILE A 229 -18.72 14.60 -10.71
C ILE A 229 -18.11 14.61 -12.11
N GLU A 230 -16.83 14.98 -12.20
CA GLU A 230 -16.08 15.06 -13.44
C GLU A 230 -15.94 13.68 -14.12
N ARG A 231 -15.97 13.67 -15.45
CA ARG A 231 -15.82 12.45 -16.24
C ARG A 231 -14.36 12.14 -16.50
N THR A 232 -13.93 10.94 -16.16
CA THR A 232 -12.66 10.36 -16.61
C THR A 232 -12.83 9.53 -17.88
N GLY A 233 -11.75 9.29 -18.64
CA GLY A 233 -11.77 8.45 -19.85
C GLY A 233 -11.72 6.94 -19.55
N ASP A 234 -12.29 6.50 -18.44
CA ASP A 234 -12.28 5.12 -17.93
C ASP A 234 -13.60 4.77 -17.23
N GLU A 235 -13.68 3.61 -16.58
CA GLU A 235 -14.91 3.10 -15.96
C GLU A 235 -15.45 4.03 -14.85
N LEU A 236 -14.60 4.84 -14.20
CA LEU A 236 -15.08 5.84 -13.24
C LEU A 236 -15.82 6.98 -13.95
N GLY A 237 -15.49 7.28 -15.20
CA GLY A 237 -16.21 8.29 -15.97
C GLY A 237 -17.56 7.80 -16.47
N GLU A 238 -17.65 6.52 -16.81
CA GLU A 238 -18.93 5.86 -17.11
C GLU A 238 -19.82 5.85 -15.86
N LEU A 239 -19.25 5.50 -14.69
CA LEU A 239 -19.94 5.62 -13.41
C LEU A 239 -20.35 7.07 -13.11
N ALA A 240 -19.49 8.05 -13.39
CA ALA A 240 -19.81 9.48 -13.19
C ALA A 240 -20.99 9.90 -14.06
N GLN A 241 -21.06 9.41 -15.28
CA GLN A 241 -22.18 9.70 -16.19
C GLN A 241 -23.49 9.14 -15.65
N GLU A 242 -23.54 7.86 -15.29
CA GLU A 242 -24.78 7.24 -14.78
C GLU A 242 -25.17 7.80 -13.42
N PHE A 243 -24.20 8.08 -12.53
CA PHE A 243 -24.44 8.70 -11.24
C PHE A 243 -25.04 10.11 -11.36
N ASN A 244 -24.45 10.97 -12.21
CA ASN A 244 -24.97 12.31 -12.44
C ASN A 244 -26.37 12.28 -13.07
N LYS A 245 -26.65 11.31 -13.96
CA LYS A 245 -27.97 11.12 -14.57
C LYS A 245 -29.02 10.74 -13.53
N MET A 246 -28.69 9.79 -12.64
CA MET A 246 -29.54 9.41 -11.51
C MET A 246 -29.79 10.60 -10.58
N ALA A 247 -28.75 11.35 -10.19
CA ALA A 247 -28.88 12.52 -9.33
C ALA A 247 -29.84 13.57 -9.92
N LYS A 248 -29.69 13.86 -11.23
CA LYS A 248 -30.58 14.77 -11.95
C LYS A 248 -32.03 14.27 -12.00
N GLN A 249 -32.24 12.97 -12.23
CA GLN A 249 -33.59 12.40 -12.22
C GLN A 249 -34.24 12.53 -10.84
N LEU A 250 -33.48 12.29 -9.77
CA LEU A 250 -33.96 12.41 -8.39
C LEU A 250 -34.33 13.86 -8.04
N ALA A 251 -33.50 14.82 -8.43
CA ALA A 251 -33.79 16.25 -8.30
C ALA A 251 -35.11 16.62 -9.03
N ASN A 252 -35.25 16.19 -10.29
CA ASN A 252 -36.46 16.44 -11.07
C ASN A 252 -37.71 15.82 -10.43
N TYR A 253 -37.63 14.59 -9.91
CA TYR A 253 -38.75 13.94 -9.22
C TYR A 253 -39.18 14.71 -7.97
N ARG A 254 -38.21 15.26 -7.21
CA ARG A 254 -38.51 16.11 -6.05
C ARG A 254 -39.25 17.38 -6.49
N ASP A 255 -38.73 18.07 -7.50
CA ASP A 255 -39.31 19.33 -7.97
C ASP A 255 -40.72 19.12 -8.53
N MET A 256 -40.93 18.08 -9.34
CA MET A 256 -42.25 17.70 -9.84
C MET A 256 -43.24 17.37 -8.72
N ASN A 257 -42.81 16.65 -7.68
CA ASN A 257 -43.68 16.36 -6.54
C ASN A 257 -44.05 17.63 -5.76
N ILE A 258 -43.10 18.55 -5.57
CA ILE A 258 -43.36 19.84 -4.91
C ILE A 258 -44.35 20.66 -5.75
N ASP A 259 -44.13 20.79 -7.05
CA ASP A 259 -45.00 21.53 -7.96
C ASP A 259 -46.41 20.94 -7.99
N GLN A 260 -46.54 19.60 -8.01
CA GLN A 260 -47.82 18.93 -7.96
C GLN A 260 -48.57 19.22 -6.65
N ILE A 261 -47.88 19.14 -5.50
CA ILE A 261 -48.47 19.47 -4.19
C ILE A 261 -48.93 20.92 -4.15
N VAL A 262 -48.12 21.86 -4.64
CA VAL A 262 -48.47 23.29 -4.70
C VAL A 262 -49.66 23.53 -5.63
N THR A 263 -49.69 22.87 -6.78
CA THR A 263 -50.77 23.00 -7.76
C THR A 263 -52.10 22.48 -7.21
N GLU A 264 -52.09 21.31 -6.57
CA GLU A 264 -53.31 20.75 -5.95
C GLU A 264 -53.81 21.61 -4.77
N ARG A 265 -52.88 22.20 -4.00
CA ARG A 265 -53.23 23.18 -2.97
C ARG A 265 -53.90 24.42 -3.57
N ASN A 266 -53.29 25.03 -4.59
CA ASN A 266 -53.81 26.25 -5.23
C ASN A 266 -55.17 26.01 -5.90
N LYS A 267 -55.38 24.84 -6.52
CA LYS A 267 -56.69 24.44 -7.07
C LYS A 267 -57.75 24.40 -5.98
N SER A 268 -57.45 23.77 -4.85
CA SER A 268 -58.37 23.66 -3.72
C SER A 268 -58.76 25.04 -3.18
N GLU A 269 -57.79 25.95 -3.03
CA GLU A 269 -58.03 27.33 -2.59
C GLU A 269 -58.87 28.14 -3.61
N THR A 270 -58.61 27.95 -4.90
CA THR A 270 -59.37 28.62 -5.97
C THR A 270 -60.82 28.16 -6.01
N ILE A 271 -61.06 26.85 -5.87
CA ILE A 271 -62.42 26.30 -5.79
C ILE A 271 -63.16 26.92 -4.61
N LEU A 272 -62.56 26.94 -3.41
CA LEU A 272 -63.16 27.55 -2.22
C LEU A 272 -63.48 29.03 -2.42
N ALA A 273 -62.60 29.77 -3.11
CA ALA A 273 -62.80 31.20 -3.40
C ALA A 273 -63.93 31.48 -4.41
N SER A 274 -64.24 30.53 -5.30
CA SER A 274 -65.29 30.66 -6.31
C SER A 274 -66.71 30.33 -5.81
N ILE A 275 -66.84 29.72 -4.64
CA ILE A 275 -68.15 29.39 -4.06
C ILE A 275 -68.81 30.68 -3.58
N GLU A 276 -69.98 31.00 -4.16
CA GLU A 276 -70.78 32.19 -3.80
C GLU A 276 -71.40 32.09 -2.40
N ASP A 277 -71.63 30.86 -1.92
CA ASP A 277 -72.03 30.58 -0.54
C ASP A 277 -70.83 30.77 0.42
N GLY A 278 -71.10 31.24 1.63
CA GLY A 278 -70.08 31.37 2.67
C GLY A 278 -69.63 30.00 3.16
N VAL A 279 -68.36 29.66 2.98
CA VAL A 279 -67.75 28.42 3.48
C VAL A 279 -66.79 28.75 4.62
N ILE A 280 -67.02 28.12 5.76
CA ILE A 280 -66.18 28.18 6.96
C ILE A 280 -65.69 26.77 7.27
N VAL A 281 -64.39 26.63 7.53
CA VAL A 281 -63.78 25.37 7.96
C VAL A 281 -63.29 25.54 9.40
N CYS A 282 -63.65 24.62 10.28
CA CYS A 282 -63.21 24.60 11.68
C CYS A 282 -62.46 23.30 12.02
N ASN A 283 -61.54 23.40 12.98
CA ASN A 283 -60.86 22.24 13.56
C ASN A 283 -61.76 21.53 14.60
N PRO A 284 -61.33 20.38 15.17
CA PRO A 284 -62.13 19.64 16.15
C PRO A 284 -62.43 20.42 17.45
N ALA A 285 -61.65 21.46 17.75
CA ALA A 285 -61.86 22.35 18.88
C ALA A 285 -62.79 23.54 18.55
N LEU A 286 -63.53 23.50 17.43
CA LEU A 286 -64.41 24.56 16.95
C LEU A 286 -63.72 25.91 16.73
N ARG A 287 -62.44 25.88 16.36
CA ARG A 287 -61.69 27.08 15.97
C ARG A 287 -61.59 27.19 14.46
N LEU A 288 -61.73 28.41 13.96
CA LEU A 288 -61.69 28.71 12.53
C LEU A 288 -60.32 28.33 11.95
N VAL A 289 -60.31 27.51 10.90
CA VAL A 289 -59.11 27.14 10.13
C VAL A 289 -59.04 27.97 8.85
N SER A 290 -60.17 28.17 8.19
CA SER A 290 -60.26 28.98 6.98
C SER A 290 -61.69 29.47 6.75
N ALA A 291 -61.84 30.60 6.07
CA ALA A 291 -63.12 31.12 5.60
C ALA A 291 -62.95 31.68 4.18
N ASN A 292 -63.83 31.28 3.26
CA ASN A 292 -63.79 31.79 1.89
C ASN A 292 -64.21 33.28 1.82
N PRO A 293 -63.94 33.99 0.71
CA PRO A 293 -64.30 35.40 0.57
C PRO A 293 -65.80 35.67 0.79
N ALA A 294 -66.68 34.81 0.30
CA ALA A 294 -68.13 34.92 0.50
C ALA A 294 -68.52 34.91 1.98
N ALA A 295 -67.94 34.02 2.79
CA ALA A 295 -68.17 33.96 4.23
C ALA A 295 -67.67 35.23 4.94
N LYS A 296 -66.50 35.75 4.51
CA LYS A 296 -65.97 37.00 5.08
C LYS A 296 -66.89 38.18 4.80
N THR A 297 -67.39 38.30 3.58
CA THR A 297 -68.35 39.35 3.20
C THR A 297 -69.69 39.17 3.90
N LEU A 298 -70.23 37.96 3.95
CA LEU A 298 -71.53 37.64 4.55
C LEU A 298 -71.55 37.93 6.06
N LEU A 299 -70.45 37.61 6.76
CA LEU A 299 -70.33 37.79 8.21
C LEU A 299 -69.69 39.13 8.61
N ALA A 300 -69.48 40.03 7.64
CA ALA A 300 -68.79 41.31 7.84
C ALA A 300 -67.42 41.18 8.57
N LEU A 301 -66.74 40.05 8.35
CA LEU A 301 -65.38 39.84 8.81
C LEU A 301 -64.49 40.73 7.93
N GLY A 302 -63.86 41.74 8.53
CA GLY A 302 -62.93 42.63 7.81
C GLY A 302 -61.73 41.88 7.19
N GLN A 303 -60.72 42.60 6.71
CA GLN A 303 -59.51 41.95 6.16
C GLN A 303 -58.59 41.32 7.22
N GLY A 304 -59.04 41.17 8.47
CA GLY A 304 -58.25 40.57 9.55
C GLY A 304 -58.02 39.07 9.39
N GLU A 305 -56.94 38.55 9.99
CA GLU A 305 -56.74 37.11 10.17
C GLU A 305 -57.62 36.61 11.32
N PHE A 306 -58.65 35.84 11.00
CA PHE A 306 -59.56 35.21 11.98
C PHE A 306 -59.20 33.74 12.27
N THR A 307 -58.06 33.27 11.76
CA THR A 307 -57.58 31.90 11.95
C THR A 307 -57.29 31.64 13.43
N GLY A 308 -57.84 30.55 13.98
CA GLY A 308 -57.69 30.16 15.39
C GLY A 308 -58.72 30.76 16.35
N VAL A 309 -59.58 31.67 15.87
CA VAL A 309 -60.68 32.25 16.66
C VAL A 309 -61.78 31.20 16.88
N GLU A 310 -62.38 31.20 18.06
CA GLU A 310 -63.48 30.29 18.40
C GLU A 310 -64.75 30.66 17.63
N LEU A 311 -65.41 29.67 17.03
CA LEU A 311 -66.58 29.89 16.17
C LEU A 311 -67.69 30.69 16.88
N HIS A 312 -67.84 30.56 18.20
CA HIS A 312 -68.79 31.34 19.00
C HIS A 312 -68.62 32.85 18.90
N GLN A 313 -67.38 33.31 18.78
CA GLN A 313 -67.07 34.73 18.75
C GLN A 313 -67.46 35.37 17.41
N ILE A 314 -67.58 34.56 16.36
CA ILE A 314 -67.96 34.99 15.00
C ILE A 314 -69.45 34.74 14.75
N LEU A 315 -69.96 33.59 15.19
CA LEU A 315 -71.36 33.17 15.08
C LEU A 315 -71.87 32.75 16.47
N PRO A 316 -72.46 33.67 17.25
CA PRO A 316 -72.95 33.40 18.61
C PRO A 316 -74.29 32.61 18.64
N MET A 317 -74.52 31.76 17.64
CA MET A 317 -75.75 30.99 17.49
C MET A 317 -75.56 29.57 18.03
N THR A 318 -76.16 29.28 19.18
CA THR A 318 -76.04 27.97 19.87
C THR A 318 -76.34 26.79 18.94
N LYS A 319 -77.35 26.93 18.07
CA LYS A 319 -77.77 25.89 17.11
C LYS A 319 -76.68 25.54 16.09
N VAL A 320 -75.91 26.52 15.60
CA VAL A 320 -74.83 26.30 14.64
C VAL A 320 -73.68 25.55 15.32
N GLN A 321 -73.39 25.87 16.57
CA GLN A 321 -72.33 25.24 17.35
C GLN A 321 -72.66 23.79 17.71
N GLU A 322 -73.88 23.55 18.17
CA GLU A 322 -74.38 22.20 18.45
C GLU A 322 -74.31 21.34 17.19
N SER A 323 -74.72 21.89 16.03
CA SER A 323 -74.64 21.19 14.74
C SER A 323 -73.20 20.88 14.33
N MET A 324 -72.27 21.82 14.51
CA MET A 324 -70.84 21.62 14.24
C MET A 324 -70.22 20.58 15.18
N LEU A 325 -70.56 20.62 16.46
CA LEU A 325 -70.08 19.66 17.46
C LEU A 325 -70.64 18.26 17.19
N MET A 326 -71.92 18.15 16.83
CA MET A 326 -72.55 16.89 16.43
C MET A 326 -71.90 16.31 15.17
N ALA A 327 -71.56 17.16 14.19
CA ALA A 327 -70.87 16.69 12.99
C ALA A 327 -69.47 16.18 13.30
N ILE A 328 -68.72 16.88 14.15
CA ILE A 328 -67.37 16.47 14.56
C ILE A 328 -67.41 15.21 15.43
N THR A 329 -68.36 15.07 16.35
CA THR A 329 -68.41 13.91 17.27
C THR A 329 -69.07 12.68 16.65
N GLY A 330 -70.12 12.88 15.86
CA GLY A 330 -70.88 11.82 15.20
C GLY A 330 -70.35 11.41 13.83
N SER A 331 -69.39 12.15 13.25
CA SER A 331 -68.85 11.91 11.90
C SER A 331 -69.93 11.82 10.79
N MET A 332 -71.07 12.50 11.01
CA MET A 332 -72.21 12.52 10.10
C MET A 332 -72.78 13.93 9.98
N THR A 333 -73.43 14.23 8.85
CA THR A 333 -74.14 15.49 8.65
C THR A 333 -75.39 15.54 9.55
N PRO A 334 -75.57 16.59 10.40
CA PRO A 334 -76.74 16.69 11.26
C PRO A 334 -78.04 16.83 10.46
N GLU A 335 -79.01 15.95 10.71
CA GLU A 335 -80.34 16.01 10.08
C GLU A 335 -81.30 16.92 10.87
N LEU A 336 -81.17 18.23 10.68
CA LEU A 336 -82.14 19.22 11.22
C LEU A 336 -83.27 19.49 10.21
N PRO A 337 -84.52 19.74 10.64
CA PRO A 337 -85.57 20.27 9.76
C PRO A 337 -85.15 21.61 9.12
N LEU A 338 -85.62 21.90 7.90
CA LEU A 338 -85.21 23.11 7.14
C LEU A 338 -85.45 24.41 7.94
N GLU A 339 -86.57 24.48 8.66
CA GLU A 339 -86.95 25.61 9.53
C GLU A 339 -85.95 25.87 10.67
N GLN A 340 -85.21 24.84 11.11
CA GLN A 340 -84.21 24.94 12.17
C GLN A 340 -82.81 25.26 11.63
N ARG A 341 -82.62 25.19 10.30
CA ARG A 341 -81.37 25.50 9.61
C ARG A 341 -81.30 26.93 9.08
N ILE A 342 -82.34 27.73 9.29
CA ILE A 342 -82.39 29.13 8.85
C ILE A 342 -82.25 30.03 10.06
N PHE A 343 -81.35 31.00 9.99
CA PHE A 343 -81.28 32.10 10.96
C PHE A 343 -81.23 33.44 10.23
N SER A 344 -81.76 34.47 10.88
CA SER A 344 -81.71 35.84 10.36
C SER A 344 -80.43 36.52 10.81
N LEU A 345 -79.67 37.06 9.87
CA LEU A 345 -78.52 37.91 10.13
C LEU A 345 -78.92 39.37 9.86
N GLU A 346 -78.81 40.23 10.88
CA GLU A 346 -79.09 41.66 10.74
C GLU A 346 -77.88 42.36 10.11
N GLY A 347 -78.01 42.73 8.84
CA GLY A 347 -77.03 43.58 8.15
C GLY A 347 -77.32 45.06 8.35
N SER A 348 -76.34 45.92 8.02
CA SER A 348 -76.44 47.39 8.16
C SER A 348 -77.52 48.07 7.29
N ALA A 349 -78.22 47.33 6.41
CA ALA A 349 -79.25 47.88 5.53
C ALA A 349 -80.46 46.94 5.29
N GLN A 350 -80.31 45.61 5.41
CA GLN A 350 -81.38 44.62 5.23
C GLN A 350 -81.13 43.37 6.12
N THR A 351 -82.21 42.75 6.59
CA THR A 351 -82.19 41.45 7.27
C THR A 351 -82.06 40.35 6.22
N LYS A 352 -81.01 39.53 6.32
CA LYS A 352 -80.80 38.39 5.42
C LYS A 352 -81.19 37.08 6.11
N GLN A 353 -81.87 36.18 5.40
CA GLN A 353 -82.11 34.81 5.86
C GLN A 353 -80.96 33.92 5.38
N ILE A 354 -80.23 33.33 6.32
CA ILE A 354 -79.09 32.46 6.03
C ILE A 354 -79.48 31.03 6.35
N LEU A 355 -79.46 30.18 5.33
CA LEU A 355 -79.53 28.73 5.47
C LEU A 355 -78.13 28.21 5.77
N PHE A 356 -77.96 27.50 6.88
CA PHE A 356 -76.69 26.84 7.19
C PHE A 356 -76.75 25.33 6.98
N SER A 357 -75.63 24.76 6.54
CA SER A 357 -75.42 23.32 6.47
C SER A 357 -74.07 22.97 7.05
N VAL A 358 -73.99 21.85 7.75
CA VAL A 358 -72.76 21.38 8.39
C VAL A 358 -72.38 20.03 7.81
N SER A 359 -71.12 19.86 7.44
CA SER A 359 -70.55 18.60 6.98
C SER A 359 -69.23 18.29 7.68
N PRO A 360 -69.00 17.05 8.17
CA PRO A 360 -67.73 16.69 8.79
C PRO A 360 -66.60 16.63 7.75
N VAL A 361 -65.39 17.00 8.17
CA VAL A 361 -64.17 16.79 7.37
C VAL A 361 -63.46 15.56 7.89
N LEU A 362 -63.42 14.50 7.07
CA LEU A 362 -62.84 13.22 7.45
C LEU A 362 -61.39 13.15 7.00
N GLY A 363 -60.50 12.73 7.91
CA GLY A 363 -59.11 12.41 7.60
C GLY A 363 -58.95 11.05 6.94
N ARG A 364 -57.70 10.62 6.70
CA ARG A 364 -57.38 9.33 6.04
C ARG A 364 -57.98 8.11 6.72
N ASP A 365 -58.12 8.14 8.04
CA ASP A 365 -58.60 7.00 8.85
C ASP A 365 -60.09 7.13 9.20
N ASN A 366 -60.85 7.91 8.41
CA ASN A 366 -62.26 8.23 8.66
C ASN A 366 -62.54 8.92 10.02
N HIS A 367 -61.49 9.43 10.66
CA HIS A 367 -61.61 10.23 11.88
C HIS A 367 -61.94 11.68 11.52
N PRO A 368 -62.86 12.32 12.27
CA PRO A 368 -63.24 13.70 12.05
C PRO A 368 -62.06 14.62 12.39
N THR A 369 -61.52 15.27 11.36
CA THR A 369 -60.42 16.25 11.45
C THR A 369 -60.92 17.69 11.54
N GLY A 370 -62.24 17.89 11.44
CA GLY A 370 -62.90 19.18 11.52
C GLY A 370 -64.34 19.11 11.00
N ALA A 371 -64.94 20.29 10.80
CA ALA A 371 -66.23 20.41 10.12
C ALA A 371 -66.25 21.65 9.22
N ILE A 372 -67.02 21.56 8.14
CA ILE A 372 -67.32 22.63 7.20
C ILE A 372 -68.73 23.15 7.50
N LEU A 373 -68.84 24.46 7.65
CA LEU A 373 -70.09 25.21 7.74
C LEU A 373 -70.30 25.96 6.42
N LEU A 374 -71.38 25.60 5.71
CA LEU A 374 -71.87 26.31 4.54
C LEU A 374 -72.96 27.29 4.96
N LEU A 375 -72.91 28.52 4.47
CA LEU A 375 -73.84 29.61 4.73
C LEU A 375 -74.37 30.12 3.40
N ARG A 376 -75.64 29.88 3.12
CA ARG A 376 -76.30 30.29 1.89
C ARG A 376 -77.33 31.38 2.18
N ASP A 377 -77.24 32.48 1.46
CA ASP A 377 -78.26 33.54 1.50
C ASP A 377 -79.51 33.04 0.75
N VAL A 378 -80.65 33.00 1.44
CA VAL A 378 -81.95 32.53 0.93
C VAL A 378 -83.04 33.62 1.01
N THR A 379 -82.61 34.88 1.18
CA THR A 379 -83.47 36.07 1.31
C THR A 379 -84.27 36.37 0.05
#